data_AF-A0A0M6WCU8-F1
#
_entry.id   AF-A0A0M6WCU8-F1
#
_cell.length_a   1.000
_cell.length_b   1.000
_cell.length_c   1.000
_cell.angle_alpha   90.00
_cell.angle_beta   90.00
_cell.angle_gamma   90.00
#
_symmetry.space_group_name_H-M   'P 1'
#
loop_
_entity.id
_entity.type
_entity.pdbx_description
1 polymer ?
#
loop_
_entity_poly.entity_id
_entity_poly.type
_entity_poly.pdbx_seq_one_letter_code
_entity_poly.pdbx_strand_id
1 'polypeptide(L)'
;MIQIRVGKQKKKEKKKIYTENKIGRYVQFLIEREDFLELVASWLLSIEDERMQLLRQFIFEVELSETEELKNVLYQYGSYLTEKNYLERKFFEYMAELVRKMEQNRRAAALPAAIE
;
A
#
# COMPACT_ATOMS: atom_id res chain seq x y z
N MET A 1 -51.06 5.71 -15.65
CA MET A 1 -49.85 4.87 -15.58
C MET A 1 -48.65 5.77 -15.39
N ILE A 2 -47.98 5.67 -14.24
CA ILE A 2 -46.82 6.49 -13.87
C ILE A 2 -45.56 5.76 -14.35
N GLN A 3 -44.76 6.37 -15.22
CA GLN A 3 -43.44 5.85 -15.59
C GLN A 3 -42.35 6.58 -14.79
N ILE A 4 -41.81 5.88 -13.79
CA ILE A 4 -40.64 6.32 -13.02
C ILE A 4 -39.40 6.10 -13.88
N ARG A 5 -38.82 7.17 -14.44
CA ARG A 5 -37.45 7.14 -14.99
C ARG A 5 -36.49 7.17 -13.81
N VAL A 6 -35.95 6.01 -13.43
CA VAL A 6 -34.76 5.92 -12.57
C VAL A 6 -33.58 6.47 -13.36
N GLY A 7 -33.33 7.77 -13.22
CA GLY A 7 -32.17 8.43 -13.78
C GLY A 7 -30.90 7.83 -13.20
N LYS A 8 -30.09 7.18 -14.05
CA LYS A 8 -28.72 6.75 -13.76
C LYS A 8 -27.98 7.88 -13.04
N GLN A 9 -27.64 7.69 -11.77
CA GLN A 9 -26.65 8.53 -11.10
C GLN A 9 -25.33 8.37 -11.86
N LYS A 10 -24.97 9.37 -12.67
CA LYS A 10 -23.60 9.53 -13.15
C LYS A 10 -22.72 9.62 -11.92
N LYS A 11 -21.92 8.58 -11.67
CA LYS A 11 -20.83 8.57 -10.70
C LYS A 11 -19.99 9.82 -11.01
N LYS A 12 -20.10 10.85 -10.17
CA LYS A 12 -19.23 12.02 -10.25
C LYS A 12 -17.81 11.49 -10.06
N GLU A 13 -17.06 11.36 -11.15
CA GLU A 13 -15.61 11.29 -11.08
C GLU A 13 -15.19 12.48 -10.22
N LYS A 14 -14.62 12.19 -9.04
CA LYS A 14 -13.90 13.21 -8.29
C LYS A 14 -12.71 13.60 -9.17
N LYS A 15 -12.90 14.58 -10.05
CA LYS A 15 -11.79 15.30 -10.68
C LYS A 15 -10.98 15.87 -9.52
N LYS A 16 -9.90 15.17 -9.20
CA LYS A 16 -8.96 15.51 -8.15
C LYS A 16 -8.38 16.88 -8.52
N ILE A 17 -8.75 17.91 -7.78
CA ILE A 17 -8.10 19.22 -7.84
C ILE A 17 -6.74 19.08 -7.14
N TYR A 18 -5.80 18.42 -7.80
CA TYR A 18 -4.39 18.59 -7.52
C TYR A 18 -3.89 19.65 -8.49
N THR A 19 -3.91 20.90 -8.05
CA THR A 19 -3.09 21.94 -8.66
C THR A 19 -1.62 21.50 -8.60
N GLU A 20 -0.86 21.77 -9.65
CA GLU A 20 0.54 21.31 -9.81
C GLU A 20 1.46 21.74 -8.66
N ASN A 21 1.17 22.86 -8.00
CA ASN A 21 2.00 23.46 -6.96
C ASN A 21 1.67 23.03 -5.51
N LYS A 22 1.43 21.73 -5.25
CA LYS A 22 1.22 21.21 -3.89
C LYS A 22 2.40 20.32 -3.48
N ILE A 23 2.82 20.39 -2.21
CA ILE A 23 3.88 19.52 -1.66
C ILE A 23 3.62 18.04 -1.97
N GLY A 24 2.36 17.60 -1.93
CA GLY A 24 2.02 16.21 -2.27
C GLY A 24 2.41 15.78 -3.70
N ARG A 25 2.41 16.70 -4.68
CA ARG A 25 2.90 16.42 -6.04
C ARG A 25 4.41 16.31 -6.08
N TYR A 26 5.12 17.17 -5.35
CA TYR A 26 6.58 17.10 -5.24
C TYR A 26 7.03 15.83 -4.52
N VAL A 27 6.36 15.44 -3.43
CA VAL A 27 6.64 14.18 -2.72
C VAL A 27 6.38 12.96 -3.61
N GLN A 28 5.31 12.98 -4.43
CA GLN A 28 5.09 11.92 -5.41
C GLN A 28 6.28 11.79 -6.37
N PHE A 29 6.78 12.91 -6.90
CA PHE A 29 7.96 12.92 -7.75
C PHE A 29 9.22 12.41 -7.04
N LEU A 30 9.43 12.79 -5.77
CA LEU A 30 10.60 12.34 -5.01
C LEU A 30 10.60 10.82 -4.76
N ILE A 31 9.45 10.23 -4.43
CA ILE A 31 9.35 8.79 -4.14
C ILE A 31 9.66 7.93 -5.37
N GLU A 32 9.53 8.48 -6.58
CA GLU A 32 9.90 7.80 -7.83
C GLU A 32 11.41 7.86 -8.14
N ARG A 33 12.21 8.59 -7.34
CA ARG A 33 13.65 8.75 -7.56
C ARG A 33 14.47 7.77 -6.70
N GLU A 34 15.36 7.03 -7.35
CA GLU A 34 16.27 6.08 -6.69
C GLU A 34 17.13 6.73 -5.60
N ASP A 35 17.76 7.88 -5.88
CA ASP A 35 18.64 8.57 -4.93
C ASP A 35 17.91 9.05 -3.65
N PHE A 36 16.64 9.42 -3.78
CA PHE A 36 15.81 9.75 -2.64
C PHE A 36 15.43 8.50 -1.83
N LEU A 37 15.09 7.39 -2.50
CA LEU A 37 14.76 6.13 -1.86
C LEU A 37 15.97 5.53 -1.11
N GLU A 38 17.17 5.60 -1.70
CA GLU A 38 18.42 5.19 -1.05
C GLU A 38 18.68 6.01 0.22
N LEU A 39 18.47 7.33 0.15
CA LEU A 39 18.59 8.22 1.31
C LEU A 39 17.60 7.83 2.43
N VAL A 40 16.34 7.57 2.08
CA VAL A 40 15.32 7.12 3.05
C VAL A 40 15.69 5.77 3.65
N ALA A 41 16.15 4.81 2.84
CA ALA A 41 16.59 3.50 3.31
C ALA A 41 17.78 3.63 4.29
N SER A 42 18.74 4.50 3.98
CA SER A 42 19.87 4.79 4.87
C SER A 42 19.43 5.45 6.18
N TRP A 43 18.47 6.38 6.13
CA TRP A 43 17.94 7.02 7.33
C TRP A 43 17.25 6.02 8.24
N LEU A 44 16.36 5.18 7.70
CA LEU A 44 15.67 4.16 8.50
C LEU A 44 16.65 3.18 9.14
N LEU A 45 17.73 2.82 8.43
CA LEU A 45 18.78 1.94 8.96
C LEU A 45 19.52 2.57 10.15
N SER A 46 19.69 3.89 10.16
CA SER A 46 20.40 4.60 11.23
C SER A 46 19.60 4.73 12.53
N ILE A 47 18.31 4.38 12.53
CA ILE A 47 17.46 4.47 13.71
C ILE A 47 17.63 3.20 14.55
N GLU A 48 17.98 3.37 15.82
CA GLU A 48 18.04 2.30 16.83
C GLU A 48 16.62 1.91 17.31
N ASP A 49 15.74 1.58 16.37
CA ASP A 49 14.37 1.12 16.63
C ASP A 49 14.06 -0.06 15.71
N GLU A 50 13.83 -1.23 16.30
CA GLU A 50 13.56 -2.48 15.59
C GLU A 50 12.35 -2.37 14.65
N ARG A 51 11.32 -1.60 15.02
CA ARG A 51 10.16 -1.33 14.17
C ARG A 51 10.55 -0.56 12.91
N MET A 52 11.49 0.38 13.00
CA MET A 52 11.97 1.14 11.83
C MET A 52 12.85 0.27 10.91
N GLN A 53 13.61 -0.65 11.50
CA GLN A 53 14.37 -1.64 10.74
C GLN A 53 13.45 -2.61 10.00
N LEU A 54 12.39 -3.09 10.66
CA LEU A 54 11.35 -3.92 10.02
C LEU A 54 10.61 -3.14 8.92
N LEU A 55 10.31 -1.86 9.11
CA LEU A 55 9.71 -1.01 8.08
C LEU A 55 10.64 -0.87 6.86
N ARG A 56 11.94 -0.70 7.09
CA ARG A 56 12.95 -0.64 6.03
C ARG A 56 13.01 -1.96 5.26
N GLN A 57 13.15 -3.09 5.96
CA GLN A 57 13.18 -4.41 5.36
C GLN A 57 11.93 -4.62 4.50
N PHE A 58 10.76 -4.32 5.07
CA PHE A 58 9.48 -4.46 4.39
C PHE A 58 9.38 -3.65 3.09
N ILE A 59 9.90 -2.42 3.06
CA ILE A 59 9.79 -1.53 1.89
C ILE A 59 10.85 -1.84 0.84
N PHE A 60 12.08 -2.18 1.25
CA PHE A 60 13.24 -2.17 0.35
C PHE A 60 13.88 -3.54 0.10
N GLU A 61 13.61 -4.54 0.95
CA GLU A 61 14.30 -5.84 0.86
C GLU A 61 13.35 -6.99 0.55
N VAL A 62 12.07 -6.88 0.91
CA VAL A 62 11.10 -7.94 0.64
C VAL A 62 10.47 -7.80 -0.73
N GLU A 63 10.61 -8.84 -1.55
CA GLU A 63 9.93 -8.90 -2.84
C GLU A 63 8.43 -9.19 -2.70
N LEU A 64 7.61 -8.56 -3.57
CA LEU A 64 6.17 -8.83 -3.61
C LEU A 64 5.84 -10.27 -4.04
N SER A 65 6.75 -10.94 -4.76
CA SER A 65 6.69 -12.36 -5.15
C SER A 65 6.75 -13.31 -3.95
N GLU A 66 7.53 -12.93 -2.93
CA GLU A 66 7.83 -13.75 -1.76
C GLU A 66 6.73 -13.60 -0.71
N THR A 67 5.56 -14.15 -1.03
CA THR A 67 4.33 -13.92 -0.25
C THR A 67 4.42 -14.34 1.21
N GLU A 68 5.27 -15.32 1.54
CA GLU A 68 5.42 -15.79 2.92
C GLU A 68 6.33 -14.87 3.72
N GLU A 69 7.47 -14.47 3.16
CA GLU A 69 8.35 -13.46 3.77
C GLU A 69 7.62 -12.12 3.95
N LEU A 70 6.87 -11.69 2.94
CA LEU A 70 6.06 -10.48 2.98
C LEU A 70 5.05 -10.48 4.12
N LYS A 71 4.35 -11.60 4.35
CA LYS A 71 3.44 -11.74 5.48
C LYS A 71 4.18 -11.75 6.81
N ASN A 72 5.29 -12.47 6.90
CA ASN A 72 6.05 -12.61 8.14
C ASN A 72 6.61 -11.26 8.59
N VAL A 73 7.27 -10.53 7.70
CA VAL A 73 7.80 -9.19 8.00
C VAL A 73 6.68 -8.21 8.31
N LEU A 74 5.58 -8.22 7.55
CA LEU A 74 4.43 -7.36 7.83
C LEU A 74 3.80 -7.67 9.20
N TYR A 75 3.65 -8.95 9.54
CA TYR A 75 3.12 -9.38 10.83
C TYR A 75 4.03 -8.96 11.99
N GLN A 76 5.34 -9.19 11.86
CA GLN A 76 6.34 -8.73 12.83
C GLN A 76 6.25 -7.22 13.00
N TYR A 77 6.30 -6.44 11.92
CA TYR A 77 6.17 -4.99 11.96
C TYR A 77 4.89 -4.54 12.68
N GLY A 78 3.75 -5.14 12.34
CA GLY A 78 2.46 -4.87 12.99
C GLY A 78 2.45 -5.15 14.49
N SER A 79 3.21 -6.14 14.96
CA SER A 79 3.31 -6.49 16.38
C SER A 79 3.96 -5.41 17.25
N TYR A 80 4.82 -4.56 16.67
CA TYR A 80 5.44 -3.42 17.36
C TYR A 80 4.54 -2.18 17.40
N LEU A 81 3.41 -2.19 16.69
CA LEU A 81 2.53 -1.03 16.61
C LEU A 81 1.60 -0.95 17.82
N THR A 82 1.57 0.23 18.42
CA THR A 82 0.66 0.58 19.52
C THR A 82 -0.36 1.62 19.05
N GLU A 83 -1.32 1.98 19.91
CA GLU A 83 -2.31 3.00 19.59
C GLU A 83 -1.70 4.37 19.26
N LYS A 84 -0.52 4.67 19.79
CA LYS A 84 0.21 5.91 19.53
C LYS A 84 0.75 5.99 18.10
N ASN A 85 0.90 4.86 17.41
CA ASN A 85 1.47 4.73 16.08
C ASN A 85 0.44 4.96 14.97
N TYR A 86 -0.33 6.05 15.04
CA TYR A 86 -1.49 6.25 14.17
C TYR A 86 -1.18 6.13 12.67
N LEU A 87 -0.16 6.83 12.18
CA LEU A 87 0.19 6.82 10.76
C LEU A 87 0.73 5.46 10.30
N GLU A 88 1.55 4.82 11.12
CA GLU A 88 2.12 3.50 10.83
C GLU A 88 1.06 2.41 10.83
N ARG A 89 0.06 2.50 11.72
CA ARG A 89 -1.11 1.60 11.70
C ARG A 89 -1.93 1.80 10.43
N LYS A 90 -2.12 3.04 9.97
CA LYS A 90 -2.81 3.31 8.69
C LYS A 90 -2.02 2.77 7.49
N PHE A 91 -0.70 2.89 7.52
CA PHE A 91 0.16 2.27 6.52
C PHE A 91 0.07 0.73 6.56
N PHE A 92 0.18 0.13 7.74
CA PHE A 92 0.03 -1.31 7.94
C PHE A 92 -1.32 -1.84 7.42
N GLU A 93 -2.43 -1.19 7.77
CA GLU A 93 -3.78 -1.55 7.29
C GLU A 93 -3.84 -1.54 5.75
N TYR A 94 -3.25 -0.52 5.12
CA TYR A 94 -3.19 -0.40 3.67
C TYR A 94 -2.37 -1.54 3.04
N MET A 95 -1.20 -1.83 3.60
CA MET A 95 -0.32 -2.89 3.09
C MET A 95 -0.93 -4.28 3.29
N ALA A 96 -1.54 -4.55 4.44
CA ALA A 96 -2.24 -5.81 4.69
C ALA A 96 -3.39 -6.03 3.68
N GLU A 97 -4.14 -4.98 3.36
CA GLU A 97 -5.18 -5.05 2.33
C GLU A 97 -4.61 -5.28 0.93
N LEU A 98 -3.45 -4.68 0.62
CA LEU A 98 -2.76 -4.89 -0.64
C LEU A 98 -2.29 -6.34 -0.78
N VAL A 99 -1.61 -6.89 0.24
CA VAL A 99 -1.17 -8.29 0.29
C VAL A 99 -2.35 -9.23 0.10
N ARG A 100 -3.45 -9.01 0.83
CA ARG A 100 -4.67 -9.82 0.71
C ARG A 100 -5.21 -9.83 -0.73
N LYS A 101 -5.24 -8.69 -1.41
CA LYS A 101 -5.69 -8.59 -2.81
C LYS A 101 -4.76 -9.31 -3.77
N MET A 102 -3.45 -9.20 -3.58
CA MET A 102 -2.47 -9.93 -4.40
C MET A 102 -2.68 -11.44 -4.30
N GLU A 103 -2.93 -11.96 -3.10
CA GLU A 103 -3.23 -13.38 -2.91
C GLU A 103 -4.53 -13.81 -3.59
N GLN A 104 -5.59 -13.01 -3.46
CA GLN A 104 -6.88 -13.30 -4.11
C GLN A 104 -6.72 -13.35 -5.63
N ASN A 105 -5.99 -12.40 -6.22
CA ASN A 105 -5.73 -12.37 -7.65
C ASN A 105 -4.89 -13.56 -8.10
N ARG A 106 -3.87 -13.95 -7.33
CA ARG A 106 -3.06 -15.15 -7.60
C ARG A 106 -3.89 -16.42 -7.56
N ARG A 107 -4.78 -16.57 -6.57
CA ARG A 107 -5.71 -17.71 -6.46
C ARG A 107 -6.71 -17.73 -7.62
N ALA A 108 -7.25 -16.58 -8.00
CA ALA A 108 -8.16 -16.44 -9.14
C ALA A 108 -7.48 -16.83 -10.47
N ALA A 109 -6.20 -16.46 -10.64
CA ALA A 109 -5.40 -16.84 -11.80
C ALA A 109 -4.98 -18.33 -11.80
N ALA A 110 -4.90 -18.95 -10.63
CA ALA A 110 -4.52 -20.37 -10.47
C ALA A 110 -5.72 -21.34 -10.54
N LEU A 111 -6.96 -20.84 -10.44
CA LEU A 111 -8.15 -21.64 -10.70
C LEU A 111 -8.15 -22.02 -12.19
N PRO A 112 -8.17 -23.31 -12.56
CA PRO A 112 -8.37 -23.68 -13.94
C PRO A 112 -9.70 -23.08 -14.39
N ALA A 113 -9.73 -22.42 -15.54
CA ALA A 113 -10.98 -22.00 -16.17
C ALA A 113 -11.85 -23.26 -16.25
N ALA A 114 -12.88 -23.33 -15.38
CA ALA A 114 -13.79 -24.46 -15.37
C ALA A 114 -14.36 -24.55 -16.78
N ILE A 115 -13.99 -25.64 -17.46
CA ILE A 115 -14.30 -25.95 -18.84
C ILE A 115 -15.83 -25.92 -18.99
N GLU A 116 -16.26 -25.19 -20.02
CA GLU A 116 -17.65 -25.04 -20.49
C GLU A 116 -18.28 -26.39 -20.90
#